data_AF-A0A438MP41-F1
#
_entry.id   AF-A0A438MP41-F1
#
_cell.length_a   1.000
_cell.length_b   1.000
_cell.length_c   1.000
_cell.angle_alpha   90.00
_cell.angle_beta   90.00
_cell.angle_gamma   90.00
#
_symmetry.space_group_name_H-M   'P 1'
#
loop_
_entity.id
_entity.type
_entity.pdbx_description
1 polymer ?
#
loop_
_entity_poly.entity_id
_entity_poly.type
_entity_poly.pdbx_seq_one_letter_code
_entity_poly.pdbx_strand_id
1 'polypeptide(L)'
;MKSSVRWILAFNASCQQCRGLAERVKRHGGTRLDIMPLSHPEVIDWRKTALGEDAPYAPTLIKITESGIYAWTGLAMAVRLAIRLGLRGTSRLLAALGESRQIGKEENATEGSRGSRRQFLRIAGLGLAFSAIAGKTSPAQASVATPSPAELWVQANKASLPRTYEAFSSYDLEYRRAIFHALSPQERSNLWVAHIHSYQAARPHLNAKQRNVIDLVLETFGEASTFEQPLTEDIRRKMESLVKMAIDALGKDEAYSLGANLGPRPTSKPSTHQSQGLLSVCDCATNDDWCSTHHGNPYRCFRGGCGYTSSGCGWGWGEPCNGECCVATTQGTLCIT
;
A
#
# COMPACT_ATOMS: atom_id res chain seq x y z
N MET A 1 -8.98 -24.44 -27.78
CA MET A 1 -9.05 -23.45 -26.67
C MET A 1 -7.65 -23.36 -26.05
N LYS A 2 -7.05 -22.17 -25.95
CA LYS A 2 -5.67 -22.02 -25.44
C LYS A 2 -5.69 -22.07 -23.91
N SER A 3 -5.01 -23.06 -23.33
CA SER A 3 -4.75 -23.13 -21.89
C SER A 3 -3.99 -21.88 -21.44
N SER A 4 -4.61 -21.05 -20.61
CA SER A 4 -4.04 -19.79 -20.12
C SER A 4 -3.20 -20.03 -18.87
N VAL A 5 -1.92 -20.34 -19.07
CA VAL A 5 -0.96 -20.41 -17.96
C VAL A 5 -0.56 -18.99 -17.55
N ARG A 6 -0.97 -18.57 -16.34
CA ARG A 6 -0.62 -17.26 -15.76
C ARG A 6 0.49 -17.41 -14.74
N TRP A 7 1.48 -16.52 -14.79
CA TRP A 7 2.54 -16.45 -13.80
C TRP A 7 2.50 -15.11 -13.12
N ILE A 8 2.60 -15.09 -11.80
CA ILE A 8 2.55 -13.89 -10.97
C ILE A 8 3.79 -13.88 -10.08
N LEU A 9 4.56 -12.79 -10.11
CA LEU A 9 5.56 -12.51 -9.10
C LEU A 9 4.92 -11.60 -8.04
N ALA A 10 4.62 -12.19 -6.88
CA ALA A 10 4.13 -11.47 -5.72
C ALA A 10 5.30 -11.00 -4.85
N PHE A 11 5.33 -9.73 -4.46
CA PHE A 11 6.33 -9.21 -3.54
C PHE A 11 5.76 -8.14 -2.60
N ASN A 12 6.54 -7.74 -1.60
CA ASN A 12 6.10 -6.71 -0.66
C ASN A 12 6.03 -5.34 -1.36
N ALA A 13 4.83 -4.77 -1.39
CA ALA A 13 4.54 -3.46 -2.00
C ALA A 13 5.44 -2.32 -1.49
N SER A 14 5.98 -2.41 -0.27
CA SER A 14 6.88 -1.42 0.31
C SER A 14 8.33 -1.52 -0.18
N CYS A 15 8.71 -2.56 -0.93
CA CYS A 15 10.05 -2.69 -1.49
C CYS A 15 10.19 -1.86 -2.78
N GLN A 16 10.68 -0.62 -2.66
CA GLN A 16 10.92 0.29 -3.80
C GLN A 16 11.85 -0.31 -4.86
N GLN A 17 12.90 -1.02 -4.44
CA GLN A 17 13.90 -1.64 -5.32
C GLN A 17 13.31 -2.82 -6.12
N CYS A 18 12.36 -3.56 -5.51
CA CYS A 18 11.65 -4.66 -6.14
C CYS A 18 10.74 -4.18 -7.29
N ARG A 19 10.10 -3.01 -7.15
CA ARG A 19 9.20 -2.43 -8.16
C ARG A 19 9.92 -1.89 -9.39
N GLY A 20 11.01 -1.14 -9.21
CA GLY A 20 11.78 -0.59 -10.34
C GLY A 20 12.35 -1.67 -11.27
N LEU A 21 12.54 -2.87 -10.74
CA LEU A 21 13.07 -4.01 -11.45
C LEU A 21 12.01 -4.92 -12.06
N ALA A 22 10.91 -5.14 -11.34
CA ALA A 22 9.66 -5.68 -11.83
C ALA A 22 9.19 -5.00 -13.13
N GLU A 23 9.17 -3.67 -13.18
CA GLU A 23 8.80 -2.89 -14.37
C GLU A 23 9.83 -2.98 -15.51
N ARG A 24 11.09 -3.29 -15.21
CA ARG A 24 12.11 -3.59 -16.24
C ARG A 24 12.00 -5.02 -16.75
N VAL A 25 11.63 -5.98 -15.90
CA VAL A 25 11.33 -7.36 -16.27
C VAL A 25 10.07 -7.41 -17.14
N LYS A 26 9.05 -6.61 -16.85
CA LYS A 26 7.85 -6.45 -17.68
C LYS A 26 8.18 -5.89 -19.08
N ARG A 27 9.14 -4.96 -19.16
CA ARG A 27 9.62 -4.37 -20.43
C ARG A 27 10.53 -5.28 -21.26
N HIS A 28 11.27 -6.21 -20.65
CA HIS A 28 12.23 -7.07 -21.36
C HIS A 28 11.85 -8.57 -21.41
N GLY A 29 10.87 -9.02 -20.63
CA GLY A 29 10.53 -10.43 -20.43
C GLY A 29 9.38 -10.97 -21.27
N GLY A 30 8.74 -10.14 -22.10
CA GLY A 30 7.54 -10.53 -22.84
C GLY A 30 6.35 -10.82 -21.91
N THR A 31 5.18 -11.01 -22.52
CA THR A 31 3.82 -11.07 -21.92
C THR A 31 3.53 -12.24 -20.96
N ARG A 32 4.50 -12.71 -20.16
CA ARG A 32 4.44 -14.02 -19.48
C ARG A 32 4.65 -14.00 -17.97
N LEU A 33 4.72 -12.82 -17.34
CA LEU A 33 4.87 -12.67 -15.89
C LEU A 33 4.17 -11.39 -15.39
N ASP A 34 3.08 -11.56 -14.67
CA ASP A 34 2.35 -10.50 -13.99
C ASP A 34 2.97 -10.20 -12.62
N ILE A 35 2.65 -9.03 -12.09
CA ILE A 35 3.25 -8.52 -10.86
C ILE A 35 2.16 -8.01 -9.95
N MET A 36 2.11 -8.53 -8.74
CA MET A 36 1.05 -8.23 -7.77
C MET A 36 1.65 -8.06 -6.36
N PRO A 37 1.02 -7.28 -5.48
CA PRO A 37 1.47 -7.17 -4.10
C PRO A 37 1.11 -8.43 -3.31
N LEU A 38 1.92 -8.79 -2.33
CA LEU A 38 1.63 -9.90 -1.39
C LEU A 38 0.34 -9.69 -0.58
N SER A 39 -0.10 -8.45 -0.45
CA SER A 39 -1.34 -8.05 0.22
C SER A 39 -2.58 -8.10 -0.68
N HIS A 40 -2.45 -8.43 -1.96
CA HIS A 40 -3.60 -8.54 -2.84
C HIS A 40 -4.49 -9.73 -2.41
N PRO A 41 -5.82 -9.57 -2.29
CA PRO A 41 -6.71 -10.65 -1.83
C PRO A 41 -6.52 -11.97 -2.58
N GLU A 42 -6.53 -11.93 -3.93
CA GLU A 42 -6.27 -13.12 -4.74
C GLU A 42 -4.89 -13.76 -4.48
N VAL A 43 -3.85 -12.95 -4.23
CA VAL A 43 -2.51 -13.45 -3.95
C VAL A 43 -2.46 -14.13 -2.58
N ILE A 44 -3.20 -13.61 -1.60
CA ILE A 44 -3.35 -14.23 -0.28
C ILE A 44 -4.02 -15.59 -0.44
N ASP A 45 -5.14 -15.67 -1.17
CA ASP A 45 -5.87 -16.91 -1.40
C ASP A 45 -5.04 -17.95 -2.16
N TRP A 46 -4.33 -17.54 -3.20
CA TRP A 46 -3.44 -18.42 -3.97
C TRP A 46 -2.28 -18.92 -3.13
N ARG A 47 -1.70 -18.07 -2.28
CA ARG A 47 -0.61 -18.46 -1.37
C ARG A 47 -1.10 -19.42 -0.31
N LYS A 48 -2.26 -19.17 0.29
CA LYS A 48 -2.91 -20.06 1.23
C LYS A 48 -3.22 -21.42 0.60
N THR A 49 -3.73 -21.42 -0.62
CA THR A 49 -4.03 -22.65 -1.39
C THR A 49 -2.77 -23.46 -1.71
N ALA A 50 -1.67 -22.80 -2.08
CA ALA A 50 -0.46 -23.48 -2.57
C ALA A 50 0.62 -23.75 -1.49
N LEU A 51 0.64 -22.98 -0.41
CA LEU A 51 1.67 -23.02 0.64
C LEU A 51 1.10 -23.29 2.04
N GLY A 52 -0.23 -23.26 2.22
CA GLY A 52 -0.91 -23.41 3.51
C GLY A 52 -1.22 -22.08 4.21
N GLU A 53 -2.02 -22.15 5.29
CA GLU A 53 -2.44 -20.99 6.11
C GLU A 53 -1.25 -20.20 6.69
N ASP A 54 -0.18 -20.91 7.07
CA ASP A 54 1.01 -20.34 7.69
C ASP A 54 2.10 -19.94 6.67
N ALA A 55 1.70 -19.65 5.42
CA ALA A 55 2.63 -19.33 4.36
C ALA A 55 3.50 -18.10 4.72
N PRO A 56 4.84 -18.23 4.72
CA PRO A 56 5.72 -17.14 5.14
C PRO A 56 5.53 -15.92 4.24
N TYR A 57 5.41 -14.74 4.86
CA TYR A 57 5.24 -13.46 4.15
C TYR A 57 6.54 -13.04 3.45
N ALA A 58 6.77 -13.64 2.29
CA ALA A 58 7.98 -13.48 1.48
C ALA A 58 7.61 -13.36 0.00
N PRO A 59 8.50 -12.77 -0.84
CA PRO A 59 8.32 -12.79 -2.28
C PRO A 59 8.02 -14.21 -2.77
N THR A 60 6.94 -14.32 -3.54
CA THR A 60 6.38 -15.60 -3.97
C THR A 60 6.15 -15.56 -5.47
N LEU A 61 6.70 -16.54 -6.19
CA LEU A 61 6.32 -16.80 -7.57
C LEU A 61 5.14 -17.74 -7.58
N ILE A 62 4.04 -17.34 -8.22
CA ILE A 62 2.80 -18.09 -8.32
C ILE A 62 2.60 -18.47 -9.80
N LYS A 63 2.19 -19.71 -10.04
CA LYS A 63 1.76 -20.22 -11.33
C LYS A 63 0.33 -20.72 -11.21
N ILE A 64 -0.54 -20.20 -12.06
CA ILE A 64 -1.93 -20.62 -12.16
C ILE A 64 -2.09 -21.39 -13.46
N THR A 65 -2.59 -22.62 -13.35
CA THR A 65 -2.96 -23.48 -14.47
C THR A 65 -4.36 -24.04 -14.25
N GLU A 66 -4.95 -24.63 -15.29
CA GLU A 66 -6.23 -25.36 -15.16
C GLU A 66 -6.15 -26.50 -14.14
N SER A 67 -4.97 -27.09 -13.96
CA SER A 67 -4.70 -28.18 -13.01
C SER A 67 -4.43 -27.72 -11.57
N GLY A 68 -4.37 -26.41 -11.28
CA GLY A 68 -4.17 -25.89 -9.94
C GLY A 68 -3.22 -24.71 -9.80
N ILE A 69 -2.96 -24.34 -8.55
CA ILE A 69 -2.13 -23.19 -8.16
C ILE A 69 -0.85 -23.72 -7.53
N TYR A 70 0.29 -23.24 -8.01
CA TYR A 70 1.61 -23.60 -7.50
C TYR A 70 2.35 -22.34 -7.07
N ALA A 71 3.05 -22.41 -5.94
CA ALA A 71 3.79 -21.28 -5.41
C ALA A 71 5.19 -21.69 -4.96
N TRP A 72 6.15 -20.79 -5.12
CA TRP A 72 7.53 -20.97 -4.68
C TRP A 72 8.05 -19.69 -4.03
N THR A 73 8.77 -19.84 -2.92
CA THR A 73 9.46 -18.76 -2.19
C THR A 73 10.98 -19.01 -2.17
N GLY A 74 11.77 -18.00 -1.79
CA GLY A 74 13.21 -18.15 -1.55
C GLY A 74 14.02 -18.69 -2.74
N LEU A 75 14.86 -19.70 -2.51
CA LEU A 75 15.71 -20.30 -3.55
C LEU A 75 14.91 -21.03 -4.63
N ALA A 76 13.81 -21.70 -4.26
CA ALA A 76 12.96 -22.38 -5.24
C ALA A 76 12.32 -21.38 -6.21
N MET A 77 11.90 -20.21 -5.70
CA MET A 77 11.44 -19.09 -6.51
C MET A 77 12.53 -18.59 -7.47
N ALA A 78 13.73 -18.36 -6.95
CA ALA A 78 14.87 -17.85 -7.72
C ALA A 78 15.26 -18.79 -8.88
N VAL A 79 15.31 -20.11 -8.64
CA VAL A 79 15.62 -21.10 -9.68
C VAL A 79 14.55 -21.10 -10.78
N ARG A 80 13.27 -21.03 -10.41
CA ARG A 80 12.18 -21.00 -11.41
C ARG A 80 12.15 -19.71 -12.23
N LEU A 81 12.47 -18.58 -11.59
CA LEU A 81 12.68 -17.32 -12.29
C LEU A 81 13.88 -17.41 -13.25
N ALA A 82 14.99 -18.02 -12.83
CA ALA A 82 16.18 -18.22 -13.68
C ALA A 82 15.89 -19.05 -14.93
N ILE A 83 15.14 -20.14 -14.78
CA ILE A 83 14.72 -21.00 -15.89
C ILE A 83 13.81 -20.24 -16.87
N ARG A 84 13.02 -19.27 -16.40
CA ARG A 84 11.99 -18.60 -17.20
C ARG A 84 12.40 -17.25 -17.79
N LEU A 85 13.21 -16.48 -17.06
CA LEU A 85 13.68 -15.14 -17.42
C LEU A 85 15.16 -15.11 -17.85
N GLY A 86 15.86 -16.23 -17.70
CA GLY A 86 17.30 -16.34 -17.92
C GLY A 86 18.15 -15.85 -16.74
N LEU A 87 19.40 -16.32 -16.70
CA LEU A 87 20.35 -16.06 -15.61
C LEU A 87 20.61 -14.56 -15.38
N ARG A 88 20.71 -13.76 -16.47
CA ARG A 88 20.98 -12.31 -16.38
C ARG A 88 19.78 -11.50 -15.88
N GLY A 89 18.55 -11.91 -16.23
CA GLY A 89 17.33 -11.28 -15.73
C GLY A 89 17.13 -11.57 -14.24
N THR A 90 17.48 -12.79 -13.83
CA THR A 90 17.31 -13.26 -12.45
C THR A 90 18.40 -12.75 -11.51
N SER A 91 19.66 -12.67 -11.94
CA SER A 91 20.73 -12.12 -11.09
C SER A 91 20.51 -10.64 -10.78
N ARG A 92 20.02 -9.85 -11.75
CA ARG A 92 19.60 -8.47 -11.52
C ARG A 92 18.43 -8.42 -10.54
N LEU A 93 17.40 -9.25 -10.75
CA LEU A 93 16.25 -9.41 -9.86
C LEU A 93 16.66 -9.67 -8.42
N LEU A 94 17.57 -10.63 -8.22
CA LEU A 94 18.07 -11.01 -6.90
C LEU A 94 19.05 -9.98 -6.32
N ALA A 95 19.83 -9.27 -7.13
CA ALA A 95 20.72 -8.20 -6.68
C ALA A 95 19.94 -7.03 -6.08
N ALA A 96 18.84 -6.59 -6.70
CA ALA A 96 17.97 -5.57 -6.10
C ALA A 96 17.13 -6.08 -4.93
N LEU A 97 17.04 -7.40 -4.74
CA LEU A 97 16.52 -8.01 -3.52
C LEU A 97 17.60 -8.13 -2.43
N GLY A 98 18.88 -8.00 -2.79
CA GLY A 98 20.05 -8.18 -1.91
C GLY A 98 20.75 -6.88 -1.47
N GLU A 99 20.74 -5.81 -2.27
CA GLU A 99 21.41 -4.52 -1.97
C GLU A 99 20.75 -3.75 -0.80
N SER A 100 19.44 -3.93 -0.55
CA SER A 100 18.80 -3.43 0.69
C SER A 100 19.35 -4.05 1.98
N ARG A 101 20.21 -5.08 1.91
CA ARG A 101 20.77 -5.75 3.09
C ARG A 101 22.08 -5.13 3.60
N GLN A 102 22.67 -4.16 2.90
CA GLN A 102 24.00 -3.60 3.23
C GLN A 102 24.00 -2.17 3.80
N ILE A 103 22.87 -1.46 3.86
CA ILE A 103 22.80 -0.08 4.38
C ILE A 103 22.67 -0.04 5.93
N GLY A 104 22.72 -1.20 6.61
CA GLY A 104 22.67 -1.29 8.08
C GLY A 104 23.93 -1.86 8.73
N LYS A 105 25.09 -1.80 8.06
CA LYS A 105 26.33 -2.43 8.53
C LYS A 105 27.52 -1.47 8.66
N GLU A 106 27.26 -0.21 9.00
CA GLU A 106 28.27 0.77 9.41
C GLU A 106 27.85 1.49 10.70
N GLU A 107 27.69 0.73 11.78
CA GLU A 107 27.92 1.23 13.14
C GLU A 107 28.22 0.02 14.02
N ASN A 108 29.38 0.03 14.67
CA ASN A 108 30.06 -1.07 15.37
C ASN A 108 30.96 -1.98 14.51
N ALA A 109 32.03 -1.40 13.99
CA ALA A 109 33.31 -2.09 13.94
C ALA A 109 34.41 -1.13 14.35
N THR A 110 34.72 -1.13 15.64
CA THR A 110 35.98 -0.65 16.19
C THR A 110 37.14 -1.36 15.49
N GLU A 111 38.14 -0.57 15.14
CA GLU A 111 39.54 -0.89 14.84
C GLU A 111 39.93 -2.32 14.44
N GLY A 112 40.62 -2.40 13.29
CA GLY A 112 41.76 -3.29 13.12
C GLY A 112 41.64 -4.29 11.99
N SER A 113 42.20 -3.95 10.83
CA SER A 113 43.17 -4.79 10.10
C SER A 113 43.17 -4.45 8.61
N ARG A 114 44.30 -3.89 8.17
CA ARG A 114 44.71 -3.80 6.76
C ARG A 114 44.89 -5.21 6.20
N GLY A 115 44.28 -5.54 5.06
CA GLY A 115 44.58 -6.83 4.42
C GLY A 115 43.87 -7.17 3.11
N SER A 116 44.52 -6.81 2.00
CA SER A 116 44.63 -7.60 0.75
C SER A 116 43.39 -7.85 -0.15
N ARG A 117 43.33 -7.04 -1.22
CA ARG A 117 42.50 -7.22 -2.44
C ARG A 117 43.02 -8.31 -3.42
N ARG A 118 43.66 -9.40 -2.98
CA ARG A 118 44.37 -10.30 -3.92
C ARG A 118 44.19 -11.82 -3.75
N GLN A 119 43.19 -12.32 -3.02
CA GLN A 119 43.14 -13.77 -2.74
C GLN A 119 41.80 -14.48 -2.99
N PHE A 120 40.91 -13.93 -3.82
CA PHE A 120 39.61 -14.53 -4.11
C PHE A 120 39.44 -15.14 -5.51
N LEU A 121 40.54 -15.43 -6.22
CA LEU A 121 40.51 -16.17 -7.48
C LEU A 121 41.52 -17.31 -7.50
N ARG A 122 41.35 -18.28 -6.60
CA ARG A 122 41.78 -19.66 -6.82
C ARG A 122 40.77 -20.59 -6.17
N ILE A 123 40.40 -21.65 -6.89
CA ILE A 123 39.43 -22.70 -6.56
C ILE A 123 38.01 -22.45 -7.12
N ALA A 124 37.85 -22.79 -8.40
CA ALA A 124 36.58 -23.28 -8.93
C ALA A 124 36.90 -24.44 -9.89
N GLY A 125 37.06 -25.63 -9.32
CA GLY A 125 37.17 -26.90 -10.02
C GLY A 125 36.62 -28.00 -9.11
N LEU A 126 35.51 -28.60 -9.55
CA LEU A 126 34.91 -29.87 -9.11
C LEU A 126 34.40 -29.99 -7.66
N GLY A 127 33.18 -30.50 -7.51
CA GLY A 127 32.77 -31.30 -6.36
C GLY A 127 31.43 -30.92 -5.73
N LEU A 128 30.41 -31.70 -6.03
CA LEU A 128 29.22 -31.87 -5.17
C LEU A 128 29.67 -32.50 -3.85
N ALA A 129 29.38 -31.87 -2.72
CA ALA A 129 29.33 -32.54 -1.43
C ALA A 129 28.24 -31.91 -0.56
N PHE A 130 27.23 -32.72 -0.25
CA PHE A 130 26.32 -32.47 0.86
C PHE A 130 27.12 -32.45 2.16
N SER A 131 26.96 -31.39 2.94
CA SER A 131 27.41 -31.34 4.33
C SER A 131 26.39 -30.54 5.13
N ALA A 132 25.49 -31.27 5.78
CA ALA A 132 24.67 -30.73 6.86
C ALA A 132 25.58 -30.43 8.04
N ILE A 133 25.75 -29.14 8.38
CA ILE A 133 26.26 -28.72 9.68
C ILE A 133 25.28 -27.67 10.21
N ALA A 134 24.57 -28.07 11.26
CA ALA A 134 23.85 -27.17 12.14
C ALA A 134 24.83 -26.15 12.72
N GLY A 135 24.52 -24.86 12.56
CA GLY A 135 25.30 -23.79 13.17
C GLY A 135 25.11 -22.45 12.49
N LYS A 136 24.15 -21.68 13.02
CA LYS A 136 23.90 -20.26 12.75
C LYS A 136 23.17 -19.94 11.44
N THR A 137 22.01 -20.57 11.22
CA THR A 137 20.92 -19.82 10.59
C THR A 137 20.47 -18.76 11.59
N SER A 138 21.11 -17.60 11.57
CA SER A 138 20.41 -16.39 12.02
C SER A 138 19.11 -16.37 11.23
N PRO A 139 17.94 -16.43 11.87
CA PRO A 139 16.69 -16.35 11.16
C PRO A 139 16.79 -15.11 10.28
N ALA A 140 16.50 -15.27 9.00
CA ALA A 140 16.28 -14.15 8.12
C ALA A 140 15.11 -13.38 8.72
N GLN A 141 15.42 -12.44 9.62
CA GLN A 141 14.51 -11.41 10.07
C GLN A 141 14.28 -10.56 8.83
N ALA A 142 13.32 -11.01 8.02
CA ALA A 142 12.59 -10.12 7.15
C ALA A 142 12.12 -8.99 8.06
N SER A 143 12.52 -7.76 7.76
CA SER A 143 11.86 -6.59 8.31
C SER A 143 10.40 -6.66 7.84
N VAL A 144 9.57 -7.25 8.70
CA VAL A 144 8.14 -6.98 8.76
C VAL A 144 8.03 -5.46 8.64
N ALA A 145 7.23 -4.95 7.72
CA ALA A 145 6.91 -3.52 7.74
C ALA A 145 6.40 -3.26 9.15
N THR A 146 7.18 -2.52 9.95
CA THR A 146 6.81 -2.25 11.33
C THR A 146 5.45 -1.58 11.27
N PRO A 147 4.41 -2.14 11.90
CA PRO A 147 3.10 -1.50 11.90
C PRO A 147 3.28 -0.08 12.44
N SER A 148 2.60 0.88 11.82
CA SER A 148 2.65 2.25 12.30
C SER A 148 2.19 2.33 13.76
N PRO A 149 2.59 3.36 14.53
CA PRO A 149 2.09 3.57 15.88
C PRO A 149 0.56 3.52 15.97
N ALA A 150 -0.14 4.07 14.96
CA ALA A 150 -1.60 4.02 14.85
C ALA A 150 -2.13 2.59 14.67
N GLU A 151 -1.50 1.78 13.81
CA GLU A 151 -1.89 0.37 13.61
C GLU A 151 -1.65 -0.46 14.87
N LEU A 152 -0.52 -0.27 15.56
CA LEU A 152 -0.25 -0.94 16.83
C LEU A 152 -1.28 -0.56 17.90
N TRP A 153 -1.62 0.73 17.99
CA TRP A 153 -2.64 1.19 18.92
C TRP A 153 -4.01 0.57 18.61
N VAL A 154 -4.42 0.55 17.34
CA VAL A 154 -5.69 -0.07 16.92
C VAL A 154 -5.70 -1.57 17.25
N GLN A 155 -4.60 -2.28 17.03
CA GLN A 155 -4.49 -3.70 17.38
C GLN A 155 -4.63 -3.94 18.88
N ALA A 156 -4.05 -3.09 19.72
CA ALA A 156 -4.16 -3.17 21.17
C ALA A 156 -5.55 -2.77 21.70
N ASN A 157 -6.30 -1.93 20.96
CA ASN A 157 -7.57 -1.35 21.38
C ASN A 157 -8.79 -1.87 20.59
N LYS A 158 -8.68 -3.02 19.89
CA LYS A 158 -9.74 -3.55 19.00
C LYS A 158 -11.14 -3.57 19.62
N ALA A 159 -11.26 -3.95 20.89
CA ALA A 159 -12.56 -4.04 21.57
C ALA A 159 -13.18 -2.65 21.85
N SER A 160 -12.34 -1.62 22.02
CA SER A 160 -12.70 -0.27 22.47
C SER A 160 -12.48 0.80 21.40
N LEU A 161 -12.40 0.43 20.11
CA LEU A 161 -12.28 1.41 19.04
C LEU A 161 -13.48 2.38 19.02
N PRO A 162 -13.28 3.67 18.74
CA PRO A 162 -14.37 4.63 18.67
C PRO A 162 -15.25 4.34 17.47
N ARG A 163 -16.57 4.27 17.71
CA ARG A 163 -17.60 3.96 16.70
C ARG A 163 -18.58 5.10 16.45
N THR A 164 -18.53 6.14 17.27
CA THR A 164 -19.29 7.39 17.11
C THR A 164 -18.44 8.42 16.39
N TYR A 165 -19.05 9.28 15.58
CA TYR A 165 -18.32 10.29 14.81
C TYR A 165 -17.56 11.28 15.71
N GLU A 166 -18.12 11.70 16.84
CA GLU A 166 -17.49 12.64 17.76
C GLU A 166 -16.18 12.07 18.34
N ALA A 167 -16.25 10.86 18.92
CA ALA A 167 -15.08 10.18 19.46
C ALA A 167 -14.06 9.80 18.37
N PHE A 168 -14.52 9.43 17.17
CA PHE A 168 -13.64 9.11 16.04
C PHE A 168 -12.90 10.36 15.54
N SER A 169 -13.62 11.47 15.39
CA SER A 169 -13.11 12.71 14.79
C SER A 169 -12.14 13.48 15.67
N SER A 170 -12.04 13.15 16.97
CA SER A 170 -11.04 13.73 17.87
C SER A 170 -9.63 13.17 17.65
N TYR A 171 -9.48 12.08 16.89
CA TYR A 171 -8.18 11.49 16.56
C TYR A 171 -7.56 12.15 15.31
N ASP A 172 -6.23 12.04 15.23
CA ASP A 172 -5.49 12.48 14.05
C ASP A 172 -5.80 11.65 12.83
N LEU A 173 -5.53 12.21 11.65
CA LEU A 173 -5.86 11.57 10.38
C LEU A 173 -5.28 10.15 10.27
N GLU A 174 -4.05 9.93 10.73
CA GLU A 174 -3.41 8.60 10.71
C GLU A 174 -4.17 7.59 11.58
N TYR A 175 -4.52 7.98 12.82
CA TYR A 175 -5.31 7.15 13.72
C TYR A 175 -6.73 6.93 13.19
N ARG A 176 -7.37 7.96 12.65
CA ARG A 176 -8.69 7.85 12.01
C ARG A 176 -8.68 6.84 10.88
N ARG A 177 -7.69 6.89 9.99
CA ARG A 177 -7.53 5.92 8.89
C ARG A 177 -7.31 4.50 9.41
N ALA A 178 -6.44 4.33 10.41
CA ALA A 178 -6.19 3.03 11.03
C ALA A 178 -7.44 2.46 11.72
N ILE A 179 -8.18 3.29 12.47
CA ILE A 179 -9.45 2.91 13.09
C ILE A 179 -10.45 2.50 12.01
N PHE A 180 -10.68 3.35 11.01
CA PHE A 180 -11.61 3.09 9.92
C PHE A 180 -11.30 1.76 9.20
N HIS A 181 -10.02 1.47 8.97
CA HIS A 181 -9.58 0.21 8.37
C HIS A 181 -9.96 -1.02 9.23
N ALA A 182 -9.94 -0.91 10.55
CA ALA A 182 -10.30 -2.00 11.45
C ALA A 182 -11.81 -2.19 11.67
N LEU A 183 -12.63 -1.20 11.29
CA LEU A 183 -14.09 -1.27 11.43
C LEU A 183 -14.75 -2.12 10.34
N SER A 184 -15.92 -2.67 10.65
CA SER A 184 -16.78 -3.37 9.70
C SER A 184 -17.38 -2.40 8.66
N PRO A 185 -17.85 -2.89 7.49
CA PRO A 185 -18.49 -2.04 6.48
C PRO A 185 -19.66 -1.21 7.01
N GLN A 186 -20.49 -1.77 7.90
CA GLN A 186 -21.60 -1.04 8.52
C GLN A 186 -21.12 0.08 9.44
N GLU A 187 -20.10 -0.17 10.26
CA GLU A 187 -19.53 0.86 11.14
C GLU A 187 -18.88 2.00 10.35
N ARG A 188 -18.22 1.68 9.23
CA ARG A 188 -17.66 2.68 8.29
C ARG A 188 -18.77 3.54 7.67
N SER A 189 -19.85 2.92 7.22
CA SER A 189 -21.04 3.62 6.70
C SER A 189 -21.62 4.56 7.74
N ASN A 190 -21.80 4.10 8.98
CA ASN A 190 -22.35 4.92 10.06
C ASN A 190 -21.50 6.17 10.34
N LEU A 191 -20.16 6.04 10.34
CA LEU A 191 -19.26 7.19 10.51
C LEU A 191 -19.39 8.20 9.37
N TRP A 192 -19.48 7.72 8.13
CA TRP A 192 -19.67 8.56 6.96
C TRP A 192 -21.02 9.29 6.96
N VAL A 193 -22.11 8.59 7.29
CA VAL A 193 -23.45 9.18 7.43
C VAL A 193 -23.44 10.30 8.48
N ALA A 194 -22.87 10.04 9.66
CA ALA A 194 -22.76 11.03 10.72
C ALA A 194 -21.90 12.24 10.30
N HIS A 195 -20.79 12.00 9.58
CA HIS A 195 -19.96 13.05 9.01
C HIS A 195 -20.73 13.94 8.02
N ILE A 196 -21.49 13.33 7.10
CA ILE A 196 -22.24 14.06 6.08
C ILE A 196 -23.36 14.90 6.71
N HIS A 197 -24.05 14.37 7.72
CA HIS A 197 -25.01 15.17 8.50
C HIS A 197 -24.36 16.35 9.21
N SER A 198 -23.19 16.14 9.81
CA SER A 198 -22.39 17.23 10.41
C SER A 198 -21.98 18.28 9.35
N TYR A 199 -21.57 17.82 8.17
CA TYR A 199 -21.20 18.68 7.04
C TYR A 199 -22.39 19.54 6.56
N GLN A 200 -23.59 18.96 6.44
CA GLN A 200 -24.81 19.67 6.07
C GLN A 200 -25.22 20.68 7.13
N ALA A 201 -25.20 20.31 8.41
CA ALA A 201 -25.59 21.18 9.52
C ALA A 201 -24.69 22.44 9.60
N ALA A 202 -23.41 22.32 9.25
CA ALA A 202 -22.48 23.44 9.20
C ALA A 202 -22.69 24.39 8.01
N ARG A 203 -23.60 24.07 7.07
CA ARG A 203 -23.82 24.81 5.82
C ARG A 203 -25.30 25.10 5.57
N PRO A 204 -25.92 26.03 6.31
CA PRO A 204 -27.35 26.33 6.18
C PRO A 204 -27.74 26.96 4.83
N HIS A 205 -26.79 27.44 4.03
CA HIS A 205 -27.04 28.19 2.79
C HIS A 205 -26.90 27.36 1.49
N LEU A 206 -26.95 26.03 1.58
CA LEU A 206 -26.83 25.16 0.41
C LEU A 206 -27.99 25.36 -0.57
N ASN A 207 -27.66 25.59 -1.84
CA ASN A 207 -28.67 25.65 -2.91
C ASN A 207 -29.22 24.25 -3.26
N ALA A 208 -30.23 24.18 -4.12
CA ALA A 208 -30.90 22.92 -4.46
C ALA A 208 -29.96 21.90 -5.12
N LYS A 209 -29.08 22.34 -6.04
CA LYS A 209 -28.09 21.48 -6.72
C LYS A 209 -27.11 20.87 -5.71
N GLN A 210 -26.63 21.69 -4.77
CA GLN A 210 -25.70 21.27 -3.72
C GLN A 210 -26.35 20.30 -2.74
N ARG A 211 -27.59 20.57 -2.30
CA ARG A 211 -28.34 19.65 -1.45
C ARG A 211 -28.55 18.29 -2.12
N ASN A 212 -29.00 18.30 -3.37
CA ASN A 212 -29.23 17.07 -4.13
C ASN A 212 -27.98 16.18 -4.23
N VAL A 213 -26.80 16.76 -4.51
CA VAL A 213 -25.59 15.92 -4.56
C VAL A 213 -25.18 15.39 -3.18
N ILE A 214 -25.40 16.15 -2.12
CA ILE A 214 -25.09 15.69 -0.76
C ILE A 214 -26.04 14.56 -0.37
N ASP A 215 -27.32 14.65 -0.72
CA ASP A 215 -28.31 13.60 -0.46
C ASP A 215 -27.97 12.31 -1.21
N LEU A 216 -27.48 12.40 -2.46
CA LEU A 216 -26.99 11.24 -3.21
C LEU A 216 -25.72 10.61 -2.58
N VAL A 217 -24.81 11.44 -2.06
CA VAL A 217 -23.63 10.95 -1.34
C VAL A 217 -24.06 10.27 -0.04
N LEU A 218 -24.99 10.87 0.71
CA LEU A 218 -25.54 10.30 1.94
C LEU A 218 -26.22 8.95 1.69
N GLU A 219 -27.06 8.85 0.66
CA GLU A 219 -27.70 7.60 0.25
C GLU A 219 -26.65 6.53 -0.05
N THR A 220 -25.66 6.87 -0.87
CA THR A 220 -24.62 5.92 -1.28
C THR A 220 -23.74 5.49 -0.12
N PHE A 221 -23.32 6.42 0.74
CA PHE A 221 -22.50 6.14 1.91
C PHE A 221 -23.31 5.51 3.05
N GLY A 222 -24.64 5.56 2.99
CA GLY A 222 -25.54 4.87 3.92
C GLY A 222 -25.66 3.37 3.65
N GLU A 223 -25.25 2.90 2.46
CA GLU A 223 -25.23 1.48 2.12
C GLU A 223 -23.92 0.83 2.61
N ALA A 224 -23.99 -0.18 3.49
CA ALA A 224 -22.79 -0.87 3.99
C ALA A 224 -21.98 -1.56 2.88
N SER A 225 -22.65 -2.04 1.83
CA SER A 225 -22.04 -2.64 0.63
C SER A 225 -21.04 -1.71 -0.06
N THR A 226 -21.22 -0.40 0.06
CA THR A 226 -20.28 0.62 -0.42
C THR A 226 -18.87 0.50 0.19
N PHE A 227 -18.75 -0.11 1.37
CA PHE A 227 -17.47 -0.26 2.09
C PHE A 227 -17.00 -1.71 2.19
N GLU A 228 -17.68 -2.62 1.50
CA GLU A 228 -17.22 -4.00 1.34
C GLU A 228 -16.05 -4.06 0.36
N GLN A 229 -15.12 -4.99 0.63
CA GLN A 229 -13.93 -5.18 -0.19
C GLN A 229 -13.89 -6.63 -0.68
N PRO A 230 -13.57 -6.87 -1.96
CA PRO A 230 -13.30 -5.87 -3.00
C PRO A 230 -14.57 -5.11 -3.45
N LEU A 231 -14.41 -3.84 -3.83
CA LEU A 231 -15.50 -3.06 -4.41
C LEU A 231 -15.99 -3.69 -5.72
N THR A 232 -17.31 -3.74 -5.90
CA THR A 232 -17.88 -4.14 -7.18
C THR A 232 -17.67 -3.04 -8.22
N GLU A 233 -17.63 -3.46 -9.47
CA GLU A 233 -17.48 -2.56 -10.62
C GLU A 233 -18.63 -1.55 -10.73
N ASP A 234 -19.85 -1.93 -10.32
CA ASP A 234 -21.00 -1.02 -10.26
C ASP A 234 -20.83 0.06 -9.19
N ILE A 235 -20.37 -0.31 -7.98
CA ILE A 235 -20.11 0.64 -6.91
C ILE A 235 -18.98 1.60 -7.33
N ARG A 236 -17.92 1.09 -7.97
CA ARG A 236 -16.83 1.92 -8.49
C ARG A 236 -17.34 2.98 -9.48
N ARG A 237 -18.17 2.59 -10.45
CA ARG A 237 -18.79 3.53 -11.40
C ARG A 237 -19.71 4.53 -10.72
N LYS A 238 -20.51 4.08 -9.74
CA LYS A 238 -21.38 4.95 -8.93
C LYS A 238 -20.56 6.02 -8.22
N MET A 239 -19.46 5.63 -7.56
CA MET A 239 -18.50 6.53 -6.91
C MET A 239 -17.88 7.54 -7.88
N GLU A 240 -17.38 7.08 -9.02
CA GLU A 240 -16.78 7.96 -10.03
C GLU A 240 -17.75 8.98 -10.61
N SER A 241 -19.04 8.65 -10.68
CA SER A 241 -20.10 9.57 -11.10
C SER A 241 -20.42 10.58 -9.99
N LEU A 242 -20.55 10.10 -8.74
CA LEU A 242 -20.80 10.96 -7.57
C LEU A 242 -19.68 11.98 -7.36
N VAL A 243 -18.42 11.57 -7.50
CA VAL A 243 -17.26 12.47 -7.43
C VAL A 243 -17.39 13.61 -8.45
N LYS A 244 -17.74 13.30 -9.70
CA LYS A 244 -17.89 14.32 -10.75
C LYS A 244 -19.04 15.29 -10.42
N MET A 245 -20.18 14.76 -9.97
CA MET A 245 -21.33 15.58 -9.56
C MET A 245 -20.99 16.47 -8.36
N ALA A 246 -20.26 15.93 -7.37
CA ALA A 246 -19.88 16.68 -6.18
C ALA A 246 -18.93 17.83 -6.53
N ILE A 247 -17.92 17.59 -7.36
CA ILE A 247 -17.01 18.63 -7.84
C ILE A 247 -17.78 19.71 -8.62
N ASP A 248 -18.70 19.32 -9.50
CA ASP A 248 -19.49 20.25 -10.32
C ASP A 248 -20.50 21.10 -9.49
N ALA A 249 -21.00 20.58 -8.38
CA ALA A 249 -21.96 21.30 -7.53
C ALA A 249 -21.29 22.12 -6.41
N LEU A 250 -20.18 21.63 -5.85
CA LEU A 250 -19.56 22.15 -4.63
C LEU A 250 -18.17 22.77 -4.87
N GLY A 251 -17.50 22.40 -5.96
CA GLY A 251 -16.07 22.64 -6.16
C GLY A 251 -15.21 21.55 -5.49
N LYS A 252 -13.94 21.43 -5.92
CA LYS A 252 -13.04 20.34 -5.50
C LYS A 252 -12.78 20.33 -3.99
N ASP A 253 -12.60 21.49 -3.37
CA ASP A 253 -12.28 21.57 -1.94
C ASP A 253 -13.45 21.17 -1.04
N GLU A 254 -14.67 21.59 -1.37
CA GLU A 254 -15.86 21.20 -0.62
C GLU A 254 -16.23 19.74 -0.90
N ALA A 255 -16.05 19.26 -2.14
CA ALA A 255 -16.14 17.85 -2.46
C ALA A 255 -15.14 17.02 -1.61
N TYR A 256 -13.88 17.42 -1.53
CA TYR A 256 -12.88 16.78 -0.66
C TYR A 256 -13.35 16.70 0.80
N SER A 257 -13.82 17.84 1.33
CA SER A 257 -14.34 17.92 2.71
C SER A 257 -15.56 17.04 2.94
N LEU A 258 -16.38 16.80 1.91
CA LEU A 258 -17.59 15.98 1.99
C LEU A 258 -17.28 14.47 1.93
N GLY A 259 -16.33 14.05 1.08
CA GLY A 259 -16.22 12.64 0.71
C GLY A 259 -14.82 12.04 0.69
N ALA A 260 -13.75 12.83 0.78
CA ALA A 260 -12.37 12.33 0.80
C ALA A 260 -11.64 12.59 2.14
N ASN A 261 -12.28 13.27 3.09
CA ASN A 261 -11.76 13.52 4.42
C ASN A 261 -12.84 13.28 5.49
N LEU A 262 -12.76 12.13 6.16
CA LEU A 262 -13.70 11.74 7.21
C LEU A 262 -13.33 12.38 8.55
N GLY A 263 -13.95 13.51 8.89
CA GLY A 263 -13.72 14.29 10.11
C GLY A 263 -13.16 15.69 9.83
N PRO A 264 -12.72 16.45 10.85
CA PRO A 264 -12.08 17.74 10.66
C PRO A 264 -10.87 17.64 9.73
N ARG A 265 -10.66 18.68 8.92
CA ARG A 265 -9.42 18.81 8.15
C ARG A 265 -8.25 18.84 9.15
N PRO A 266 -7.12 18.17 8.85
CA PRO A 266 -5.93 18.31 9.67
C PRO A 266 -5.58 19.80 9.75
N THR A 267 -5.75 20.39 10.93
CA THR A 267 -5.15 21.70 11.18
C THR A 267 -3.65 21.45 11.29
N SER A 268 -2.80 22.33 10.77
CA SER A 268 -1.34 22.25 10.89
C SER A 268 -0.82 22.31 12.34
N LYS A 269 -1.70 22.24 13.35
CA LYS A 269 -1.34 22.18 14.75
C LYS A 269 -0.99 20.74 15.13
N PRO A 270 0.14 20.53 15.83
CA PRO A 270 0.51 19.24 16.34
C PRO A 270 -0.57 18.81 17.34
N SER A 271 -1.16 17.67 17.04
CA SER A 271 -2.02 16.95 17.92
C SER A 271 -1.27 16.35 19.10
N THR A 272 -2.00 15.99 20.15
CA THR A 272 -1.45 15.42 21.39
C THR A 272 -0.88 14.02 21.22
N HIS A 273 -1.08 13.37 20.06
CA HIS A 273 -0.41 12.13 19.69
C HIS A 273 0.78 12.45 18.78
N GLN A 274 1.90 12.85 19.39
CA GLN A 274 3.16 13.11 18.68
C GLN A 274 3.59 11.88 17.86
N SER A 275 3.47 11.97 16.53
CA SER A 275 4.03 11.03 15.58
C SER A 275 5.56 11.12 15.59
N GLN A 276 6.20 10.36 16.47
CA GLN A 276 7.64 10.14 16.42
C GLN A 276 7.92 8.95 15.46
N GLY A 277 8.27 9.22 14.20
CA GLY A 277 8.68 8.17 13.27
C GLY A 277 8.91 8.62 11.82
N LEU A 278 10.17 8.52 11.37
CA LEU A 278 10.81 9.02 10.14
C LEU A 278 10.37 8.40 8.79
N LEU A 279 9.15 7.87 8.66
CA LEU A 279 8.61 7.48 7.35
C LEU A 279 7.27 8.17 7.11
N SER A 280 7.25 9.08 6.14
CA SER A 280 6.04 9.69 5.61
C SER A 280 5.03 8.58 5.24
N VAL A 281 3.86 8.61 5.87
CA VAL A 281 2.74 7.72 5.54
C VAL A 281 2.13 8.25 4.25
N CYS A 282 1.84 7.36 3.28
CA CYS A 282 1.20 7.81 2.05
C CYS A 282 -0.13 8.49 2.40
N ASP A 283 -0.37 9.69 1.86
CA ASP A 283 -1.51 10.51 2.23
C ASP A 283 -2.54 10.66 1.10
N CYS A 284 -2.20 10.20 -0.10
CA CYS A 284 -3.04 10.26 -1.29
C CYS A 284 -3.07 8.95 -2.08
N ALA A 285 -4.08 8.83 -2.96
CA ALA A 285 -4.25 7.73 -3.89
C ALA A 285 -4.03 8.22 -5.33
N THR A 286 -3.08 7.62 -6.07
CA THR A 286 -2.73 8.07 -7.43
C THR A 286 -3.86 7.88 -8.45
N ASN A 287 -4.83 7.01 -8.16
CA ASN A 287 -6.01 6.76 -8.99
C ASN A 287 -7.21 7.63 -8.60
N ASP A 288 -7.16 8.32 -7.46
CA ASP A 288 -8.21 9.23 -6.99
C ASP A 288 -7.57 10.46 -6.30
N ASP A 289 -7.09 11.39 -7.14
CA ASP A 289 -6.22 12.51 -6.75
C ASP A 289 -6.97 13.67 -6.09
N TRP A 290 -7.01 13.60 -4.77
CA TRP A 290 -7.61 14.61 -3.89
C TRP A 290 -6.64 15.64 -3.33
N CYS A 291 -5.42 15.72 -3.87
CA CYS A 291 -4.47 16.72 -3.43
C CYS A 291 -5.02 18.14 -3.63
N SER A 292 -4.87 18.96 -2.57
CA SER A 292 -5.34 20.35 -2.55
C SER A 292 -4.43 21.25 -3.40
N THR A 293 -4.92 22.43 -3.74
CA THR A 293 -4.03 23.49 -4.24
C THR A 293 -3.28 24.12 -3.09
N HIS A 294 -1.97 24.37 -3.25
CA HIS A 294 -1.19 25.14 -2.28
C HIS A 294 -0.53 26.31 -3.01
N HIS A 295 -0.73 27.53 -2.51
CA HIS A 295 -0.34 28.79 -3.16
C HIS A 295 -0.77 28.93 -4.63
N GLY A 296 -1.99 28.46 -4.97
CA GLY A 296 -2.51 28.52 -6.34
C GLY A 296 -1.94 27.48 -7.30
N ASN A 297 -0.98 26.66 -6.88
CA ASN A 297 -0.46 25.55 -7.68
C ASN A 297 -1.22 24.24 -7.36
N PRO A 298 -1.68 23.50 -8.37
CA PRO A 298 -2.35 22.23 -8.15
C PRO A 298 -1.33 21.16 -7.76
N TYR A 299 -1.40 20.67 -6.52
CA TYR A 299 -0.68 19.48 -6.14
C TYR A 299 -1.36 18.28 -6.80
N ARG A 300 -0.57 17.27 -7.10
CA ARG A 300 -1.00 15.99 -7.65
C ARG A 300 -0.49 14.89 -6.74
N CYS A 301 -1.24 13.82 -6.66
CA CYS A 301 -0.75 12.63 -6.01
C CYS A 301 0.36 11.98 -6.85
N PHE A 302 1.59 12.04 -6.35
CA PHE A 302 2.72 11.33 -6.96
C PHE A 302 3.01 10.08 -6.17
N ARG A 303 3.28 8.97 -6.88
CA ARG A 303 3.71 7.73 -6.23
C ARG A 303 5.03 7.99 -5.49
N GLY A 304 4.95 8.08 -4.17
CA GLY A 304 6.05 8.41 -3.27
C GLY A 304 6.78 7.19 -2.72
N GLY A 305 7.84 7.45 -1.95
CA GLY A 305 8.54 6.44 -1.16
C GLY A 305 7.95 6.18 0.21
N CYS A 306 6.63 6.38 0.32
CA CYS A 306 5.88 6.39 1.56
C CYS A 306 5.34 4.99 1.94
N GLY A 307 4.90 4.87 3.20
CA GLY A 307 4.23 3.69 3.71
C GLY A 307 2.86 3.48 3.05
N TYR A 308 2.73 2.42 2.25
CA TYR A 308 1.49 2.05 1.54
C TYR A 308 0.45 1.47 2.50
N THR A 309 -0.80 1.89 2.36
CA THR A 309 -1.96 1.26 3.02
C THR A 309 -2.92 0.70 1.98
N SER A 310 -3.65 -0.37 2.33
CA SER A 310 -4.63 -1.00 1.44
C SER A 310 -5.92 -0.19 1.25
N SER A 311 -6.21 0.73 2.18
CA SER A 311 -7.33 1.67 2.13
C SER A 311 -7.01 2.93 2.96
N GLY A 312 -7.91 3.90 3.00
CA GLY A 312 -7.74 5.14 3.79
C GLY A 312 -7.57 6.41 2.96
N CYS A 313 -7.49 6.28 1.64
CA CYS A 313 -7.40 7.39 0.69
C CYS A 313 -8.53 7.33 -0.35
N GLY A 314 -8.65 8.38 -1.15
CA GLY A 314 -9.74 8.51 -2.11
C GLY A 314 -11.10 8.81 -1.46
N TRP A 315 -12.12 8.88 -2.30
CA TRP A 315 -13.51 9.08 -1.89
C TRP A 315 -14.02 7.87 -1.10
N GLY A 316 -14.66 8.10 0.05
CA GLY A 316 -15.11 7.05 0.95
C GLY A 316 -13.97 6.30 1.66
N TRP A 317 -12.71 6.72 1.46
CA TRP A 317 -11.51 6.03 1.97
C TRP A 317 -11.36 4.58 1.48
N GLY A 318 -11.94 4.27 0.31
CA GLY A 318 -11.90 2.94 -0.29
C GLY A 318 -10.60 2.64 -1.05
N GLU A 319 -9.82 3.67 -1.38
CA GLU A 319 -8.62 3.54 -2.20
C GLU A 319 -7.35 3.37 -1.35
N PRO A 320 -6.36 2.64 -1.85
CA PRO A 320 -5.10 2.51 -1.15
C PRO A 320 -4.32 3.83 -1.15
N CYS A 321 -3.77 4.19 0.00
CA CYS A 321 -2.81 5.29 0.06
C CYS A 321 -1.47 4.82 -0.50
N ASN A 322 -1.04 5.41 -1.60
CA ASN A 322 0.12 4.94 -2.36
C ASN A 322 1.01 6.07 -2.92
N GLY A 323 0.72 7.30 -2.52
CA GLY A 323 1.47 8.47 -2.94
C GLY A 323 1.50 9.56 -1.88
N GLU A 324 2.23 10.61 -2.23
CA GLU A 324 2.33 11.86 -1.50
C GLU A 324 1.79 12.98 -2.40
N CYS A 325 1.09 13.94 -1.80
CA CYS A 325 0.70 15.15 -2.51
C CYS A 325 1.92 16.02 -2.80
N CYS A 326 2.25 16.19 -4.09
CA CYS A 326 3.40 17.00 -4.51
C CYS A 326 3.07 17.94 -5.66
N VAL A 327 3.91 18.96 -5.85
CA VAL A 327 3.88 19.86 -7.00
C VAL A 327 5.16 19.72 -7.81
N ALA A 328 5.02 19.70 -9.13
CA ALA A 328 6.16 19.78 -10.03
C ALA A 328 6.70 21.22 -10.03
N THR A 329 7.96 21.40 -9.68
CA THR A 329 8.68 22.68 -9.74
C THR A 329 9.79 22.61 -10.78
N THR A 330 10.33 23.76 -11.17
CA THR A 330 11.50 23.84 -12.07
C THR A 330 12.75 23.20 -11.49
N GLN A 331 12.80 22.96 -10.17
CA GLN A 331 13.93 22.40 -9.44
C GLN A 331 13.72 20.94 -9.00
N GLY A 332 12.55 20.34 -9.30
CA GLY A 332 12.19 18.98 -8.87
C GLY A 332 10.76 18.87 -8.36
N THR A 333 10.44 17.77 -7.68
CA THR A 333 9.11 17.54 -7.09
C THR A 333 9.15 17.96 -5.62
N LEU A 334 8.26 18.87 -5.21
CA LEU A 334 8.11 19.31 -3.83
C LEU A 334 6.85 18.68 -3.24
N CYS A 335 7.00 17.85 -2.22
CA CYS A 335 5.89 17.16 -1.55
C CYS A 335 5.53 17.85 -0.23
N ILE A 336 4.24 17.83 0.11
CA ILE A 336 3.78 18.22 1.45
C ILE A 336 4.17 17.08 2.39
N THR A 337 4.94 17.39 3.43
CA THR A 337 5.22 16.51 4.56
C THR A 337 4.45 16.99 5.78
#